data_AF-A0A2K2VM69-F1
#
_entry.id   AF-A0A2K2VM69-F1
#
_cell.length_a   1.000
_cell.length_b   1.000
_cell.length_c   1.000
_cell.angle_alpha   90.00
_cell.angle_beta   90.00
_cell.angle_gamma   90.00
#
_symmetry.space_group_name_H-M   'P 1'
#
loop_
_entity.id
_entity.type
_entity.pdbx_description
1 polymer ?
#
loop_
_entity_poly.entity_id
_entity_poly.type
_entity_poly.pdbx_seq_one_letter_code
_entity_poly.pdbx_strand_id
1 'polypeptide(L)'
;MYKKVIIKEVIEDLLQLRQKQYDELIETLIEKEYAEDILNNGNSNFWKELFGEAHKDEKVIWDEFVSDFDIPLIKLNKLLDQDEKNSEVIEIEKKMAIIHNKQYLTVKEFEQKYNVSKTSQQNYRCRIHDPLPYHQKVEGGKIVYIVKEVEQWLDNQHR
;
A
#
# COMPACT_ATOMS: atom_id res chain seq x y z
N MET A 1 3.19 28.23 -21.01
CA MET A 1 2.53 28.90 -19.87
C MET A 1 1.13 28.34 -19.62
N TYR A 2 0.19 28.42 -20.56
CA TYR A 2 -1.21 27.95 -20.38
C TYR A 2 -1.36 26.48 -19.95
N LYS A 3 -0.54 25.57 -20.50
CA LYS A 3 -0.61 24.13 -20.17
C LYS A 3 -0.35 23.83 -18.69
N LYS A 4 0.55 24.57 -18.04
CA LYS A 4 0.91 24.35 -16.63
C LYS A 4 -0.16 24.88 -15.68
N VAL A 5 -0.81 25.98 -16.05
CA VAL A 5 -1.96 26.53 -15.31
C VAL A 5 -3.10 25.52 -15.30
N ILE A 6 -3.43 24.96 -16.46
CA ILE A 6 -4.45 23.90 -16.57
C ILE A 6 -4.07 22.68 -15.72
N ILE A 7 -2.81 22.23 -15.73
CA ILE A 7 -2.37 21.09 -14.91
C ILE A 7 -2.57 21.38 -13.41
N LYS A 8 -2.28 22.60 -12.94
CA LYS A 8 -2.48 22.97 -11.54
C LYS A 8 -3.96 23.00 -11.16
N GLU A 9 -4.81 23.58 -12.01
CA GLU A 9 -6.27 23.57 -11.80
C GLU A 9 -6.82 22.14 -11.72
N VAL A 10 -6.42 21.26 -12.64
CA VAL A 10 -6.83 19.86 -12.63
C VAL A 10 -6.33 19.12 -11.38
N ILE A 11 -5.12 19.42 -10.88
CA ILE A 11 -4.63 18.85 -9.62
C ILE A 11 -5.51 19.30 -8.45
N GLU A 12 -5.87 20.58 -8.39
CA GLU A 12 -6.75 21.13 -7.35
C GLU A 12 -8.13 20.44 -7.35
N ASP A 13 -8.75 20.32 -8.52
CA ASP A 13 -10.05 19.66 -8.69
C ASP A 13 -10.00 18.18 -8.26
N LEU A 14 -8.92 17.48 -8.64
CA LEU A 14 -8.73 16.08 -8.26
C LEU A 14 -8.49 15.91 -6.75
N LEU A 15 -7.79 16.84 -6.09
CA LEU A 15 -7.61 16.81 -4.64
C LEU A 15 -8.95 17.00 -3.91
N GLN A 16 -9.79 17.92 -4.39
CA GLN A 16 -11.13 18.13 -3.81
C GLN A 16 -12.02 16.89 -3.98
N LEU A 17 -12.03 16.28 -5.17
CA LEU A 17 -12.78 15.05 -5.43
C LEU A 17 -12.28 13.89 -4.58
N ARG A 18 -10.95 13.75 -4.46
CA ARG A 18 -10.31 12.75 -3.61
C ARG A 18 -10.75 12.91 -2.15
N GLN A 19 -10.70 14.11 -1.60
CA GLN A 19 -11.09 14.36 -0.22
C GLN A 19 -12.56 14.00 0.01
N LYS A 20 -13.44 14.43 -0.90
CA LYS A 20 -14.87 14.12 -0.82
C LYS A 20 -15.13 12.61 -0.80
N GLN A 21 -14.51 11.85 -1.72
CA GLN A 21 -14.68 10.40 -1.75
C GLN A 21 -14.05 9.71 -0.55
N TYR A 22 -12.95 10.25 -0.01
CA TYR A 22 -12.36 9.75 1.23
C TYR A 22 -13.34 9.91 2.40
N ASP A 23 -13.99 11.06 2.52
CA ASP A 23 -14.97 11.32 3.58
C ASP A 23 -16.19 10.40 3.45
N GLU A 24 -16.73 10.23 2.24
CA GLU A 24 -17.83 9.29 1.95
C GLU A 24 -17.44 7.83 2.29
N LEU A 25 -16.20 7.44 2.00
CA LEU A 25 -15.68 6.12 2.34
C LEU A 25 -15.58 5.92 3.86
N ILE A 26 -15.08 6.91 4.57
CA ILE A 26 -14.96 6.86 6.03
C ILE A 26 -16.34 6.79 6.69
N GLU A 27 -17.31 7.57 6.24
CA GLU A 27 -18.70 7.48 6.72
C GLU A 27 -19.26 6.06 6.52
N THR A 28 -19.06 5.49 5.32
CA THR A 28 -19.50 4.11 5.01
C THR A 28 -18.83 3.08 5.91
N LEU A 29 -17.54 3.24 6.21
CA LEU A 29 -16.79 2.32 7.08
C LEU A 29 -17.26 2.43 8.54
N ILE A 30 -17.51 3.64 9.03
CA ILE A 30 -18.05 3.88 10.37
C ILE A 30 -19.44 3.26 10.51
N GLU A 31 -20.33 3.46 9.53
CA GLU A 31 -21.66 2.85 9.51
C GLU A 31 -21.59 1.31 9.53
N LYS A 32 -20.62 0.73 8.81
CA LYS A 32 -20.37 -0.72 8.84
C LYS A 32 -19.90 -1.21 10.21
N GLU A 33 -18.95 -0.53 10.84
CA GLU A 33 -18.46 -0.89 12.17
C GLU A 33 -19.60 -0.85 13.20
N TYR A 34 -20.42 0.20 13.18
CA TYR A 34 -21.62 0.30 14.02
C TYR A 34 -22.64 -0.82 13.74
N ALA A 35 -22.85 -1.18 12.47
CA ALA A 35 -23.76 -2.26 12.09
C ALA A 35 -23.24 -3.64 12.53
N GLU A 36 -21.93 -3.89 12.45
CA GLU A 36 -21.29 -5.10 12.94
C GLU A 36 -21.40 -5.23 14.47
N ASP A 37 -21.23 -4.14 15.22
CA ASP A 37 -21.43 -4.11 16.67
C ASP A 37 -22.90 -4.40 17.05
N ILE A 38 -23.87 -3.91 16.28
CA ILE A 38 -25.29 -4.21 16.46
C ILE A 38 -25.60 -5.67 16.12
N LEU A 39 -24.98 -6.23 15.07
CA LEU A 39 -25.13 -7.63 14.65
C LEU A 39 -24.51 -8.62 15.64
N ASN A 40 -23.36 -8.26 16.23
CA ASN A 40 -22.66 -9.08 17.22
C ASN A 40 -23.36 -9.05 18.60
N ASN A 41 -24.10 -7.98 18.91
CA ASN A 41 -24.85 -7.82 20.16
C ASN A 41 -26.37 -8.04 20.02
N GLY A 42 -26.90 -8.17 18.80
CA GLY A 42 -28.32 -8.26 18.50
C GLY A 42 -28.62 -9.31 17.44
N ASN A 43 -29.47 -10.28 17.78
CA ASN A 43 -29.91 -11.36 16.90
C ASN A 43 -30.86 -10.85 15.79
N SER A 44 -30.33 -10.14 14.80
CA SER A 44 -31.10 -9.52 13.71
C SER A 44 -30.67 -10.08 12.35
N ASN A 45 -31.46 -11.02 11.83
CA ASN A 45 -31.33 -11.52 10.45
C ASN A 45 -31.54 -10.42 9.40
N PHE A 46 -32.19 -9.31 9.75
CA PHE A 46 -32.46 -8.17 8.87
C PHE A 46 -31.17 -7.49 8.39
N TRP A 47 -30.19 -7.31 9.27
CA TRP A 47 -28.93 -6.65 8.92
C TRP A 47 -27.99 -7.55 8.11
N LYS A 48 -28.06 -8.88 8.30
CA LYS A 48 -27.32 -9.85 7.48
C LYS A 48 -27.80 -9.88 6.03
N GLU A 49 -29.10 -9.68 5.79
CA GLU A 49 -29.69 -9.65 4.45
C GLU A 49 -29.42 -8.31 3.74
N LEU A 50 -29.35 -7.20 4.49
CA LEU A 50 -29.07 -5.86 3.94
C LEU A 50 -27.58 -5.64 3.58
N PHE A 51 -26.66 -6.23 4.34
CA PHE A 51 -25.21 -6.01 4.19
C PHE A 51 -24.40 -7.23 3.72
N GLY A 52 -25.01 -8.42 3.67
CA GLY A 52 -24.31 -9.68 3.38
C GLY A 52 -23.74 -9.81 1.96
N GLU A 53 -24.15 -8.97 1.02
CA GLU A 53 -23.65 -8.96 -0.37
C GLU A 53 -22.58 -7.88 -0.63
N ALA A 54 -22.32 -6.96 0.31
CA ALA A 54 -21.49 -5.77 0.09
C ALA A 54 -20.09 -5.84 0.73
N HIS A 55 -19.56 -7.04 0.94
CA HIS A 55 -18.18 -7.23 1.40
C HIS A 55 -17.22 -7.21 0.21
N LYS A 56 -17.04 -6.05 -0.44
CA LYS A 56 -15.74 -5.79 -1.06
C LYS A 56 -14.73 -5.73 0.07
N ASP A 57 -13.68 -6.55 -0.01
CA ASP A 57 -12.58 -6.51 0.95
C ASP A 57 -12.10 -5.06 1.08
N GLU A 58 -11.94 -4.56 2.30
CA GLU A 58 -11.49 -3.19 2.59
C GLU A 58 -10.24 -2.83 1.78
N LYS A 59 -9.34 -3.80 1.64
CA LYS A 59 -8.15 -3.71 0.80
C LYS A 59 -8.46 -3.39 -0.68
N VAL A 60 -9.48 -4.01 -1.27
CA VAL A 60 -9.89 -3.76 -2.66
C VAL A 60 -10.40 -2.34 -2.82
N ILE A 61 -11.15 -1.84 -1.83
CA ILE A 61 -11.66 -0.46 -1.84
C ILE A 61 -10.52 0.55 -1.76
N TRP A 62 -9.54 0.32 -0.88
CA TRP A 62 -8.34 1.14 -0.80
C TRP A 62 -7.47 1.07 -2.07
N ASP A 63 -7.32 -0.11 -2.67
CA ASP A 63 -6.57 -0.29 -3.92
C ASP A 63 -7.24 0.46 -5.10
N GLU A 64 -8.57 0.41 -5.20
CA GLU A 64 -9.36 1.20 -6.17
C GLU A 64 -9.17 2.71 -5.94
N PHE A 65 -9.28 3.17 -4.69
CA PHE A 65 -9.11 4.59 -4.33
C PHE A 65 -7.72 5.14 -4.70
N VAL A 66 -6.66 4.37 -4.42
CA VAL A 66 -5.28 4.73 -4.77
C VAL A 66 -5.09 4.80 -6.30
N SER A 67 -5.70 3.87 -7.04
CA SER A 67 -5.64 3.84 -8.50
C SER A 67 -6.32 5.05 -9.13
N ASP A 68 -7.48 5.44 -8.60
CA ASP A 68 -8.35 6.45 -9.22
C ASP A 68 -7.90 7.89 -8.91
N PHE A 69 -7.24 8.12 -7.77
CA PHE A 69 -6.85 9.47 -7.36
C PHE A 69 -5.34 9.64 -7.23
N ASP A 70 -4.69 8.86 -6.37
CA ASP A 70 -3.32 9.13 -5.98
C ASP A 70 -2.34 8.96 -7.15
N ILE A 71 -2.54 7.93 -7.99
CA ILE A 71 -1.70 7.70 -9.17
C ILE A 71 -1.83 8.85 -10.21
N PRO A 72 -3.04 9.26 -10.64
CA PRO A 72 -3.21 10.42 -11.51
C PRO A 72 -2.61 11.71 -10.95
N LEU A 73 -2.83 12.01 -9.66
CA LEU A 73 -2.28 13.19 -9.00
C LEU A 73 -0.75 13.23 -9.11
N ILE A 74 -0.09 12.13 -8.76
CA ILE A 74 1.37 12.01 -8.83
C ILE A 74 1.87 12.20 -10.27
N LYS A 75 1.20 11.58 -11.26
CA LYS A 75 1.58 11.71 -12.67
C LYS A 75 1.48 13.15 -13.15
N LEU A 76 0.40 13.86 -12.81
CA LEU A 76 0.21 15.26 -13.18
C LEU A 76 1.25 16.16 -12.51
N ASN A 77 1.50 15.96 -11.22
CA ASN A 77 2.47 16.76 -10.47
C ASN A 77 3.91 16.57 -10.98
N LYS A 78 4.24 15.41 -11.56
CA LYS A 78 5.54 15.16 -12.23
C LYS A 78 5.74 15.97 -13.52
N LEU A 79 4.68 16.51 -14.12
CA LEU A 79 4.74 17.36 -15.31
C LEU A 79 5.04 18.83 -15.00
N LEU A 80 5.02 19.20 -13.71
CA LEU A 80 5.34 20.55 -13.25
C LEU A 80 6.83 20.70 -12.92
N ASP A 81 7.32 21.93 -12.99
CA ASP A 81 8.68 22.24 -12.54
C ASP A 81 8.77 22.08 -11.02
N GLN A 82 9.97 21.85 -10.50
CA GLN A 82 10.17 21.47 -9.11
C GLN A 82 9.64 22.51 -8.10
N ASP A 83 9.72 23.80 -8.43
CA ASP A 83 9.22 24.94 -7.66
C ASP A 83 7.70 25.14 -7.81
N GLU A 84 7.08 24.49 -8.79
CA GLU A 84 5.65 24.59 -9.10
C GLU A 84 4.84 23.38 -8.61
N LYS A 85 5.52 22.34 -8.13
CA LYS A 85 4.88 21.11 -7.63
C LYS A 85 4.01 21.40 -6.42
N ASN A 86 2.83 20.80 -6.42
CA ASN A 86 1.92 20.84 -5.28
C ASN A 86 2.52 20.01 -4.13
N SER A 87 2.63 20.63 -2.94
CA SER A 87 3.20 20.04 -1.74
C SER A 87 2.39 18.89 -1.17
N GLU A 88 1.06 18.97 -1.24
CA GLU A 88 0.16 17.92 -0.79
C GLU A 88 0.32 16.67 -1.64
N VAL A 89 0.42 16.82 -2.96
CA VAL A 89 0.69 15.69 -3.86
C VAL A 89 2.08 15.10 -3.61
N ILE A 90 3.07 15.91 -3.25
CA ILE A 90 4.39 15.38 -2.82
C ILE A 90 4.25 14.54 -1.54
N GLU A 91 3.41 14.94 -0.59
CA GLU A 91 3.16 14.16 0.62
C GLU A 91 2.40 12.86 0.32
N ILE A 92 1.40 12.91 -0.57
CA ILE A 92 0.70 11.72 -1.08
C ILE A 92 1.71 10.77 -1.73
N GLU A 93 2.61 11.26 -2.60
CA GLU A 93 3.66 10.44 -3.22
C GLU A 93 4.56 9.78 -2.18
N LYS A 94 4.96 10.50 -1.13
CA LYS A 94 5.77 9.94 -0.03
C LYS A 94 5.02 8.85 0.73
N LYS A 95 3.75 9.10 1.09
CA LYS A 95 2.90 8.12 1.79
C LYS A 95 2.65 6.89 0.93
N MET A 96 2.35 7.08 -0.35
CA MET A 96 2.23 5.99 -1.32
C MET A 96 3.53 5.22 -1.45
N ALA A 97 4.69 5.86 -1.52
CA ALA A 97 5.97 5.16 -1.59
C ALA A 97 6.23 4.30 -0.34
N ILE A 98 5.76 4.75 0.84
CA ILE A 98 5.80 3.97 2.08
C ILE A 98 4.87 2.74 2.00
N ILE A 99 3.68 2.87 1.40
CA ILE A 99 2.66 1.82 1.30
C ILE A 99 2.94 0.83 0.15
N HIS A 100 3.35 1.32 -1.03
CA HIS A 100 3.62 0.54 -2.25
C HIS A 100 5.00 -0.11 -2.31
N ASN A 101 5.92 0.26 -1.42
CA ASN A 101 7.04 -0.61 -1.12
C ASN A 101 6.46 -1.90 -0.55
N LYS A 102 6.18 -2.89 -1.41
CA LYS A 102 5.80 -4.26 -1.06
C LYS A 102 6.65 -4.67 0.13
N GLN A 103 6.08 -4.59 1.33
CA GLN A 103 6.88 -4.76 2.54
C GLN A 103 7.41 -6.18 2.63
N TYR A 104 6.83 -7.13 1.88
CA TYR A 104 7.15 -8.54 1.95
C TYR A 104 7.39 -9.14 0.56
N LEU A 105 8.49 -9.89 0.41
CA LEU A 105 8.74 -10.75 -0.74
C LEU A 105 8.61 -12.20 -0.33
N THR A 106 7.95 -13.01 -1.16
CA THR A 106 8.12 -14.46 -1.11
C THR A 106 9.52 -14.87 -1.59
N VAL A 107 9.93 -16.10 -1.33
CA VAL A 107 11.20 -16.68 -1.85
C VAL A 107 11.35 -16.54 -3.35
N LYS A 108 10.26 -16.72 -4.10
CA LYS A 108 10.25 -16.60 -5.56
C LYS A 108 10.38 -15.15 -6.02
N GLU A 109 9.67 -14.23 -5.36
CA GLU A 109 9.78 -12.79 -5.66
C GLU A 109 11.16 -12.22 -5.30
N PHE A 110 11.77 -12.70 -4.21
CA PHE A 110 13.15 -12.36 -3.86
C PHE A 110 14.13 -12.82 -4.93
N GLU A 111 14.00 -14.08 -5.38
CA GLU A 111 14.85 -14.65 -6.42
C GLU A 111 14.75 -13.85 -7.72
N GLN A 112 13.54 -13.46 -8.11
CA GLN A 112 13.32 -12.63 -9.30
C GLN A 112 13.88 -11.21 -9.14
N LYS A 113 13.74 -10.60 -7.96
CA LYS A 113 14.16 -9.20 -7.72
C LYS A 113 15.68 -9.05 -7.61
N TYR A 114 16.33 -9.95 -6.86
CA TYR A 114 17.76 -9.83 -6.54
C TYR A 114 18.66 -10.84 -7.27
N ASN A 115 18.07 -11.68 -8.13
CA ASN A 115 18.77 -12.74 -8.87
C ASN A 115 19.57 -13.70 -7.95
N VAL A 116 19.04 -13.96 -6.75
CA VAL A 116 19.64 -14.87 -5.78
C VAL A 116 18.80 -16.14 -5.71
N SER A 117 19.40 -17.27 -6.07
CA SER A 117 18.69 -18.54 -6.11
C SER A 117 18.15 -18.97 -4.75
N LYS A 118 17.05 -19.73 -4.73
CA LYS A 118 16.46 -20.27 -3.49
C LYS A 118 17.49 -20.95 -2.57
N THR A 119 18.42 -21.73 -3.14
CA THR A 119 19.48 -22.41 -2.38
C THR A 119 20.45 -21.42 -1.75
N SER A 120 20.84 -20.38 -2.50
CA SER A 120 21.70 -19.33 -1.97
C SER A 120 21.03 -18.56 -0.85
N GLN A 121 19.73 -18.23 -1.01
CA GLN A 121 18.94 -17.62 0.06
C GLN A 121 18.92 -18.51 1.31
N GLN A 122 18.75 -19.83 1.18
CA GLN A 122 18.80 -20.76 2.31
C GLN A 122 20.15 -20.72 3.02
N ASN A 123 21.24 -20.80 2.26
CA ASN A 123 22.58 -20.71 2.82
C ASN A 123 22.79 -19.39 3.56
N TYR A 124 22.31 -18.26 3.02
CA TYR A 124 22.43 -16.96 3.66
C TYR A 124 21.62 -16.88 4.95
N ARG A 125 20.42 -17.47 5.02
CA ARG A 125 19.62 -17.54 6.26
C ARG A 125 20.29 -18.41 7.34
N CYS A 126 21.07 -19.40 6.95
CA CYS A 126 21.76 -20.33 7.85
C CYS A 126 23.15 -19.85 8.30
N ARG A 127 23.61 -18.66 7.89
CA ARG A 127 24.92 -18.15 8.32
C ARG A 127 24.90 -17.79 9.81
N ILE A 128 26.04 -18.04 10.47
CA ILE A 128 26.25 -17.67 11.88
C ILE A 128 26.44 -16.15 12.03
N HIS A 129 27.14 -15.53 11.07
CA HIS A 129 27.38 -14.10 11.02
C HIS A 129 26.65 -13.48 9.84
N ASP A 130 25.98 -12.34 10.08
CA ASP A 130 25.18 -11.59 9.12
C ASP A 130 24.22 -12.46 8.29
N PRO A 131 23.28 -13.19 8.94
CA PRO A 131 22.30 -13.97 8.21
C PRO A 131 21.36 -13.08 7.41
N LEU A 132 20.89 -13.60 6.27
CA LEU A 132 19.83 -12.94 5.50
C LEU A 132 18.57 -12.86 6.38
N PRO A 133 18.05 -11.65 6.69
CA PRO A 133 16.87 -11.50 7.54
C PRO A 133 15.64 -12.13 6.87
N TYR A 134 14.86 -12.88 7.64
CA TYR A 134 13.66 -13.55 7.15
C TYR A 134 12.63 -13.71 8.28
N HIS A 135 11.36 -13.83 7.89
CA HIS A 135 10.24 -13.98 8.82
C HIS A 135 9.47 -15.27 8.51
N GLN A 136 9.13 -16.01 9.58
CA GLN A 136 8.30 -17.21 9.51
C GLN A 136 7.39 -17.26 10.75
N LYS A 137 6.11 -17.64 10.55
CA LYS A 137 5.12 -17.69 11.65
C LYS A 137 5.25 -18.96 12.50
N VAL A 138 5.65 -20.07 11.88
CA VAL A 138 5.86 -21.38 12.50
C VAL A 138 7.14 -22.00 11.94
N GLU A 139 7.78 -22.86 12.72
CA GLU A 139 8.97 -23.59 12.26
C GLU A 139 8.62 -24.44 11.03
N GLY A 140 9.43 -24.34 9.97
CA GLY A 140 9.17 -25.00 8.69
C GLY A 140 8.03 -24.38 7.86
N GLY A 141 7.45 -23.26 8.32
CA GLY A 141 6.37 -22.56 7.64
C GLY A 141 6.82 -21.71 6.44
N LYS A 142 5.88 -20.93 5.91
CA LYS A 142 6.13 -20.03 4.78
C LYS A 142 7.11 -18.93 5.19
N ILE A 143 8.17 -18.78 4.42
CA ILE A 143 9.17 -17.72 4.58
C ILE A 143 8.78 -16.50 3.76
N VAL A 144 8.89 -15.33 4.37
CA VAL A 144 8.77 -14.02 3.72
C VAL A 144 9.94 -13.12 4.12
N TYR A 145 10.27 -12.17 3.25
CA TYR A 145 11.37 -11.23 3.46
C TYR A 145 10.85 -9.81 3.53
N ILE A 146 11.36 -9.01 4.48
CA ILE A 146 11.06 -7.59 4.48
C ILE A 146 12.02 -6.87 3.53
N VAL A 147 11.50 -6.21 2.50
CA VAL A 147 12.34 -5.57 1.45
C VAL A 147 13.39 -4.65 2.06
N LYS A 148 12.99 -3.81 3.04
CA LYS A 148 13.87 -2.88 3.73
C LYS A 148 15.03 -3.57 4.46
N GLU A 149 14.74 -4.68 5.15
CA GLU A 149 15.77 -5.44 5.89
C GLU A 149 16.75 -6.12 4.94
N VAL A 150 16.25 -6.62 3.81
CA VAL A 150 17.07 -7.23 2.76
C VAL A 150 17.99 -6.19 2.12
N GLU A 151 17.47 -5.01 1.79
CA GLU A 151 18.27 -3.92 1.19
C GLU A 151 19.36 -3.45 2.16
N GLN A 152 19.04 -3.26 3.44
CA GLN A 152 20.03 -2.96 4.47
C GLN A 152 21.08 -4.07 4.63
N TRP A 153 20.66 -5.34 4.58
CA TRP A 153 21.59 -6.47 4.63
C TRP A 153 22.53 -6.47 3.43
N LEU A 154 22.01 -6.28 2.21
CA LEU A 154 22.81 -6.21 0.98
C LEU A 154 23.85 -5.08 1.05
N ASP A 155 23.45 -3.88 1.50
CA ASP A 155 24.36 -2.74 1.65
C ASP A 155 25.52 -3.05 2.60
N ASN A 156 25.27 -3.81 3.66
CA ASN A 156 26.30 -4.22 4.62
C ASN A 156 27.23 -5.31 4.09
N GLN A 157 26.82 -6.11 3.10
CA GLN A 157 27.69 -7.11 2.46
C GLN A 157 28.68 -6.49 1.45
N HIS A 158 28.40 -5.27 0.97
CA HIS A 158 29.19 -4.57 -0.03
C HIS A 158 30.10 -3.48 0.57
N ARG A 159 30.25 -3.44 1.90
CA ARG A 159 31.21 -2.62 2.64
C ARG A 159 32.40 -3.46 3.09
#